data_AF-A0A821LFK1-F1
#
_entry.id   AF-A0A821LFK1-F1
#
_cell.length_a   1.000
_cell.length_b   1.000
_cell.length_c   1.000
_cell.angle_alpha   90.00
_cell.angle_beta   90.00
_cell.angle_gamma   90.00
#
_symmetry.space_group_name_H-M   'P 1'
#
loop_
_entity.id
_entity.type
_entity.pdbx_description
1 polymer ?
#
loop_
_entity_poly.entity_id
_entity_poly.type
_entity_poly.pdbx_seq_one_letter_code
_entity_poly.pdbx_strand_id
1 'polypeptide(L)'
;MILINDTIFLVIDGSPSTSFLEAIKSLKHIDSVFFYSSLPDIIDDINKGQYAYLVYLCETEETLIDSIRKSREELDQHIVTLSMYNIKEKATRDLSKEAGSFIFFQLFKNILKHMPTTDQAKKTMITTCRNYYRGKLTELVNIDEFDRTYKSADAIPWFVKDTFINKFINKVLRTEDVSVLYQFRFYIMDLSEQLEMKFLELKEKQKDVLRLYRHSQLNHDEVENFQRSIGNLISTNEYLLTSSIRSVAYDFATKSPKSEGFERVLFEYQVDLNIVQTIVIADVREYSTFPEQAEFLVDIGAVFQIDSCQYSVEEDLWHIQVHATNQGTDFAAEYMEYQKKKMIESNIFLMFGNLLLEMGEYAKAERYFDTILNSMNPNDEEIACIFFNFGRTHQLKGDFNRAINCYHRAYNLHMDARPKRLASAGKALNGLGIVYSEQGRQLKAEECFQRAMKLYKKSIPKKHVDVAGALINLGTIDCDRQHYDEAVVKYRKAKKIYDSSLPPDHPNHAVPRVNLGNVYLAAKDYSKACEEYEIALKLQQQSLPNDHPNIARTLHNLAIAQTHLGNIEQAKQYLERAEEIANHVLSSKHPVVSSIRKTKALMEEES
;
A
#
# COMPACT_ATOMS: atom_id res chain seq x y z
N MET A 1 -15.92 -12.68 19.88
CA MET A 1 -15.30 -11.86 18.81
C MET A 1 -14.13 -12.64 18.24
N ILE A 2 -14.24 -13.04 16.97
CA ILE A 2 -13.18 -13.76 16.27
C ILE A 2 -12.60 -12.79 15.24
N LEU A 3 -11.36 -12.37 15.45
CA LEU A 3 -10.59 -11.61 14.46
C LEU A 3 -9.85 -12.60 13.58
N ILE A 4 -10.28 -12.74 12.33
CA ILE A 4 -9.55 -13.47 11.31
C ILE A 4 -9.44 -12.53 10.11
N ASN A 5 -8.23 -12.07 9.80
CA ASN A 5 -7.92 -11.29 8.61
C ASN A 5 -8.75 -10.00 8.46
N ASP A 6 -8.74 -9.15 9.49
CA ASP A 6 -9.33 -7.80 9.50
C ASP A 6 -10.87 -7.71 9.33
N THR A 7 -11.56 -8.85 9.25
CA THR A 7 -13.03 -8.98 9.30
C THR A 7 -13.45 -9.24 10.74
N ILE A 8 -14.33 -8.40 11.35
CA ILE A 8 -14.83 -8.67 12.70
C ILE A 8 -16.09 -9.53 12.61
N PHE A 9 -15.92 -10.83 12.86
CA PHE A 9 -17.04 -11.73 13.10
C PHE A 9 -17.40 -11.71 14.58
N LEU A 10 -18.61 -11.23 14.87
CA LEU A 10 -19.11 -11.15 16.23
C LEU A 10 -19.94 -12.40 16.52
N VAL A 11 -19.34 -13.38 17.20
CA VAL A 11 -20.07 -14.51 17.78
C VAL A 11 -20.60 -14.11 19.15
N ILE A 12 -21.91 -14.10 19.32
CA ILE A 12 -22.61 -13.82 20.57
C ILE A 12 -23.21 -15.13 21.10
N ASP A 13 -22.87 -15.48 22.34
CA ASP A 13 -23.43 -16.63 23.06
C ASP A 13 -24.58 -16.15 23.96
N GLY A 14 -25.78 -16.71 23.77
CA GLY A 14 -26.95 -16.46 24.60
C GLY A 14 -27.87 -15.31 24.16
N SER A 15 -28.75 -14.87 25.07
CA SER A 15 -29.77 -13.83 24.84
C SER A 15 -29.13 -12.45 24.65
N PRO A 16 -29.24 -11.82 23.47
CA PRO A 16 -28.84 -10.43 23.35
C PRO A 16 -29.82 -9.56 24.13
N SER A 17 -29.32 -8.67 24.99
CA SER A 17 -30.12 -7.48 25.31
C SER A 17 -30.22 -6.66 24.03
N THR A 18 -31.41 -6.32 23.58
CA THR A 18 -31.68 -5.52 22.37
C THR A 18 -30.85 -4.22 22.33
N SER A 19 -30.49 -3.70 23.50
CA SER A 19 -29.57 -2.59 23.71
C SER A 19 -28.15 -2.81 23.18
N PHE A 20 -27.64 -4.04 23.16
CA PHE A 20 -26.33 -4.38 22.64
C PHE A 20 -26.33 -4.38 21.10
N LEU A 21 -27.38 -4.94 20.49
CA LEU A 21 -27.59 -4.89 19.03
C LEU A 21 -27.76 -3.44 18.53
N GLU A 22 -28.48 -2.62 19.29
CA GLU A 22 -28.57 -1.16 19.06
C GLU A 22 -27.19 -0.48 19.15
N ALA A 23 -26.38 -0.83 20.16
CA ALA A 23 -25.08 -0.21 20.38
C ALA A 23 -24.04 -0.54 19.29
N ILE A 24 -24.16 -1.70 18.65
CA ILE A 24 -23.22 -2.10 17.59
C ILE A 24 -23.68 -1.69 16.19
N LYS A 25 -24.93 -1.24 15.99
CA LYS A 25 -25.52 -0.85 14.69
C LYS A 25 -24.72 0.21 13.91
N SER A 26 -23.89 1.00 14.60
CA SER A 26 -23.07 2.06 14.00
C SER A 26 -21.60 1.67 13.78
N LEU A 27 -21.19 0.45 14.10
CA LEU A 27 -19.79 0.02 14.04
C LEU A 27 -19.44 -0.52 12.64
N LYS A 28 -18.63 0.25 11.90
CA LYS A 28 -18.30 -0.02 10.49
C LYS A 28 -17.36 -1.21 10.24
N HIS A 29 -16.78 -1.79 11.28
CA HIS A 29 -15.79 -2.89 11.15
C HIS A 29 -16.40 -4.28 11.43
N ILE A 30 -17.70 -4.36 11.73
CA ILE A 30 -18.40 -5.62 11.99
C ILE A 30 -19.14 -6.03 10.71
N ASP A 31 -18.73 -7.13 10.09
CA ASP A 31 -19.25 -7.56 8.78
C ASP A 31 -20.42 -8.53 8.90
N SER A 32 -20.41 -9.41 9.91
CA SER A 32 -21.49 -10.35 10.18
C SER A 32 -21.56 -10.70 11.66
N VAL A 33 -22.79 -10.91 12.15
CA VAL A 33 -23.07 -11.28 13.53
C VAL A 33 -23.62 -12.70 13.55
N PHE A 34 -22.91 -13.59 14.24
CA PHE A 34 -23.33 -14.99 14.41
C PHE A 34 -23.90 -15.15 15.81
N PHE A 35 -25.17 -15.52 15.88
CA PHE A 35 -25.82 -15.91 17.13
C PHE A 35 -25.70 -17.40 17.32
N TYR A 36 -25.10 -17.77 18.44
CA TYR A 36 -25.07 -19.14 18.91
C TYR A 36 -25.99 -19.25 20.13
N SER A 37 -27.10 -19.97 20.00
CA SER A 37 -28.06 -20.18 21.08
C SER A 37 -28.71 -21.55 20.97
N SER A 38 -28.86 -22.22 22.12
CA SER A 38 -29.59 -23.49 22.24
C SER A 38 -31.08 -23.31 22.59
N LEU A 39 -31.56 -22.07 22.69
CA LEU A 39 -32.93 -21.72 23.10
C LEU A 39 -33.74 -21.11 21.93
N PRO A 40 -34.84 -21.75 21.48
CA PRO A 40 -35.60 -21.34 20.30
C PRO A 40 -36.30 -19.97 20.39
N ASP A 41 -36.80 -19.58 21.56
CA ASP A 41 -37.67 -18.40 21.71
C ASP A 41 -36.95 -17.06 21.43
N ILE A 42 -35.62 -17.05 21.50
CA ILE A 42 -34.78 -15.87 21.25
C ILE A 42 -34.62 -15.61 19.75
N ILE A 43 -34.75 -16.66 18.93
CA ILE A 43 -34.55 -16.63 17.48
C ILE A 43 -35.65 -15.79 16.80
N ASP A 44 -36.89 -15.90 17.28
CA ASP A 44 -38.05 -15.20 16.71
C ASP A 44 -38.02 -13.69 16.96
N ASP A 45 -37.40 -13.22 18.04
CA ASP A 45 -37.30 -11.79 18.34
C ASP A 45 -36.17 -11.10 17.57
N ILE A 46 -35.07 -11.80 17.28
CA ILE A 46 -33.98 -11.30 16.43
C ILE A 46 -34.46 -11.17 14.97
N ASN A 47 -35.23 -12.15 14.47
CA ASN A 47 -35.79 -12.12 13.11
C ASN A 47 -36.76 -10.96 12.86
N LYS A 48 -37.35 -10.38 13.91
CA LYS A 48 -38.25 -9.22 13.80
C LYS A 48 -37.50 -7.89 13.74
N GLY A 49 -36.22 -7.86 14.11
CA GLY A 49 -35.38 -6.66 14.08
C GLY A 49 -34.73 -6.45 12.71
N GLN A 50 -34.82 -5.25 12.15
CA GLN A 50 -34.08 -4.86 10.94
C GLN A 50 -32.66 -4.41 11.34
N TYR A 51 -31.65 -5.25 11.07
CA TYR A 51 -30.24 -4.98 11.39
C TYR A 51 -29.42 -4.90 10.11
N ALA A 52 -28.50 -3.93 10.02
CA ALA A 52 -27.70 -3.66 8.82
C ALA A 52 -26.58 -4.70 8.55
N TYR A 53 -26.51 -5.79 9.32
CA TYR A 53 -25.49 -6.83 9.24
C TYR A 53 -26.17 -8.16 8.93
N LEU A 54 -25.49 -9.07 8.21
CA LEU A 54 -25.99 -10.43 8.07
C LEU A 54 -26.00 -11.13 9.45
N VAL A 55 -27.20 -11.49 9.90
CA VAL A 55 -27.42 -12.19 11.17
C VAL A 55 -27.61 -13.68 10.88
N TYR A 56 -26.63 -14.50 11.30
CA TYR A 56 -26.70 -15.95 11.18
C TYR A 56 -27.10 -16.56 12.52
N LEU A 57 -28.13 -17.40 12.52
CA LEU A 57 -28.64 -18.10 13.70
C LEU A 57 -28.13 -19.54 13.67
N CYS A 58 -27.38 -19.93 14.68
CA CYS A 58 -26.70 -21.22 14.76
C CYS A 58 -27.10 -21.94 16.05
N GLU A 59 -27.74 -23.10 15.90
CA GLU A 59 -28.21 -23.91 17.03
C GLU A 59 -27.12 -24.87 17.56
N THR A 60 -26.13 -25.17 16.74
CA THR A 60 -25.04 -26.12 17.05
C THR A 60 -23.69 -25.55 16.63
N GLU A 61 -22.62 -25.99 17.30
CA GLU A 61 -21.24 -25.58 16.99
C GLU A 61 -20.88 -25.91 15.54
N GLU A 62 -21.38 -27.03 15.01
CA GLU A 62 -21.17 -27.46 13.63
C GLU A 62 -21.86 -26.51 12.64
N THR A 63 -23.11 -26.14 12.89
CA THR A 63 -23.83 -25.13 12.07
C THR A 63 -23.20 -23.74 12.18
N LEU A 64 -22.60 -23.38 13.31
CA LEU A 64 -21.88 -22.12 13.48
C LEU A 64 -20.62 -22.10 12.60
N ILE A 65 -19.83 -23.17 12.68
CA ILE A 65 -18.60 -23.30 11.90
C ILE A 65 -18.93 -23.30 10.40
N ASP A 66 -19.96 -24.02 9.98
CA ASP A 66 -20.38 -24.07 8.56
C ASP A 66 -20.99 -22.75 8.09
N SER A 67 -21.73 -22.03 8.94
CA SER A 67 -22.25 -20.70 8.59
C SER A 67 -21.12 -19.68 8.46
N ILE A 68 -20.12 -19.72 9.35
CA ILE A 68 -18.92 -18.88 9.25
C ILE A 68 -18.14 -19.23 7.97
N ARG A 69 -17.99 -20.52 7.65
CA ARG A 69 -17.33 -20.96 6.40
C ARG A 69 -18.09 -20.50 5.16
N LYS A 70 -19.41 -20.67 5.14
CA LYS A 70 -20.28 -20.28 4.02
C LYS A 70 -20.30 -18.77 3.83
N SER A 71 -20.48 -18.00 4.90
CA SER A 71 -20.38 -16.54 4.87
C SER A 71 -19.01 -16.08 4.34
N ARG A 72 -17.92 -16.73 4.78
CA ARG A 72 -16.57 -16.46 4.28
C ARG A 72 -16.41 -16.81 2.79
N GLU A 73 -16.97 -17.92 2.35
CA GLU A 73 -16.93 -18.36 0.94
C GLU A 73 -17.79 -17.45 0.03
N GLU A 74 -18.93 -16.94 0.52
CA GLU A 74 -19.79 -15.97 -0.17
C GLU A 74 -19.12 -14.58 -0.25
N LEU A 75 -18.49 -14.10 0.83
CA LEU A 75 -17.68 -12.87 0.82
C LEU A 75 -16.44 -12.99 -0.08
N ASP A 76 -15.77 -14.15 -0.07
CA ASP A 76 -14.54 -14.39 -0.84
C ASP A 76 -14.77 -14.45 -2.36
N GLN A 77 -16.02 -14.65 -2.82
CA GLN A 77 -16.37 -14.83 -4.25
C GLN A 77 -16.95 -13.57 -4.93
N HIS A 78 -17.40 -12.57 -4.17
CA HIS A 78 -18.21 -11.47 -4.72
C HIS A 78 -17.64 -10.05 -4.54
N ILE A 79 -16.55 -9.90 -3.77
CA ILE A 79 -15.90 -8.60 -3.53
C ILE A 79 -14.74 -8.44 -4.50
N VAL A 80 -14.94 -7.59 -5.51
CA VAL A 80 -13.87 -7.15 -6.41
C VAL A 80 -13.14 -5.99 -5.73
N THR A 81 -11.93 -6.23 -5.23
CA THR A 81 -11.05 -5.15 -4.76
C THR A 81 -10.36 -4.51 -5.96
N LEU A 82 -10.70 -3.25 -6.26
CA LEU A 82 -10.02 -2.43 -7.24
C LEU A 82 -9.35 -1.26 -6.52
N SER A 83 -8.11 -0.99 -6.88
CA SER A 83 -7.41 0.19 -6.36
C SER A 83 -7.67 1.38 -7.29
N MET A 84 -8.15 2.51 -6.75
CA MET A 84 -8.39 3.74 -7.52
C MET A 84 -7.17 4.67 -7.50
N TYR A 85 -7.01 5.47 -8.56
CA TYR A 85 -5.98 6.49 -8.66
C TYR A 85 -6.48 7.74 -9.37
N ASN A 86 -6.40 8.88 -8.66
CA ASN A 86 -6.83 10.16 -9.18
C ASN A 86 -5.81 10.77 -10.16
N ILE A 87 -6.18 10.86 -11.44
CA ILE A 87 -5.28 11.37 -12.48
C ILE A 87 -5.01 12.87 -12.30
N LYS A 88 -5.92 13.63 -11.67
CA LYS A 88 -5.73 15.07 -11.42
C LYS A 88 -4.76 15.35 -10.28
N GLU A 89 -4.44 14.34 -9.46
CA GLU A 89 -3.32 14.39 -8.51
C GLU A 89 -1.96 14.16 -9.19
N LYS A 90 -1.93 14.10 -10.53
CA LYS A 90 -0.72 14.18 -11.35
C LYS A 90 0.23 15.25 -10.78
N ALA A 91 1.28 14.75 -10.12
CA ALA A 91 2.58 15.40 -9.83
C ALA A 91 3.07 15.21 -8.40
N THR A 92 2.34 14.54 -7.51
CA THR A 92 2.82 14.49 -6.13
C THR A 92 3.79 13.33 -5.83
N ARG A 93 3.91 12.31 -6.69
CA ARG A 93 4.85 11.16 -6.49
C ARG A 93 4.82 10.55 -5.09
N ASP A 94 3.78 10.84 -4.31
CA ASP A 94 3.63 10.32 -2.98
C ASP A 94 2.80 9.07 -3.09
N LEU A 95 3.40 8.02 -2.61
CA LEU A 95 2.84 6.69 -2.64
C LEU A 95 2.30 6.33 -1.27
N SER A 96 2.19 7.29 -0.36
CA SER A 96 1.84 7.03 1.04
C SER A 96 0.41 6.48 1.23
N LYS A 97 -0.46 6.54 0.21
CA LYS A 97 -1.83 6.01 0.27
C LYS A 97 -2.35 5.44 -1.06
N GLU A 98 -3.11 6.25 -1.82
CA GLU A 98 -3.94 5.80 -2.95
C GLU A 98 -3.11 5.35 -4.14
N ALA A 99 -2.08 6.13 -4.49
CA ALA A 99 -1.12 5.76 -5.52
C ALA A 99 -0.34 4.49 -5.17
N GLY A 100 0.00 4.29 -3.88
CA GLY A 100 0.73 3.12 -3.41
C GLY A 100 -0.03 1.82 -3.63
N SER A 101 -1.31 1.79 -3.22
CA SER A 101 -2.21 0.64 -3.43
C SER A 101 -2.44 0.38 -4.92
N PHE A 102 -2.61 1.44 -5.71
CA PHE A 102 -2.77 1.34 -7.18
C PHE A 102 -1.56 0.71 -7.88
N ILE A 103 -0.34 1.12 -7.52
CA ILE A 103 0.89 0.60 -8.14
C ILE A 103 1.40 -0.69 -7.50
N PHE A 104 0.82 -1.11 -6.36
CA PHE A 104 1.29 -2.25 -5.57
C PHE A 104 1.46 -3.51 -6.42
N PHE A 105 0.41 -3.92 -7.13
CA PHE A 105 0.43 -5.16 -7.92
C PHE A 105 1.31 -5.05 -9.16
N GLN A 106 1.38 -3.87 -9.77
CA GLN A 106 2.26 -3.60 -10.91
C GLN A 106 3.74 -3.73 -10.50
N LEU A 107 4.12 -3.11 -9.38
CA LEU A 107 5.47 -3.21 -8.83
C LEU A 107 5.77 -4.62 -8.31
N PHE A 108 4.83 -5.22 -7.58
CA PHE A 108 4.96 -6.57 -7.05
C PHE A 108 5.26 -7.55 -8.19
N LYS A 109 4.44 -7.56 -9.24
CA LYS A 109 4.63 -8.41 -10.42
C LYS A 109 5.97 -8.14 -11.12
N ASN A 110 6.35 -6.86 -11.28
CA ASN A 110 7.64 -6.51 -11.89
C ASN A 110 8.82 -7.03 -11.05
N ILE A 111 8.75 -6.93 -9.72
CA ILE A 111 9.79 -7.42 -8.81
C ILE A 111 9.84 -8.95 -8.84
N LEU A 112 8.69 -9.64 -8.91
CA LEU A 112 8.64 -11.09 -9.04
C LEU A 112 9.38 -11.60 -10.28
N LYS A 113 9.36 -10.85 -11.41
CA LYS A 113 10.12 -11.20 -12.63
C LYS A 113 11.63 -11.34 -12.39
N HIS A 114 12.14 -10.73 -11.33
CA HIS A 114 13.55 -10.79 -10.96
C HIS A 114 13.85 -11.79 -9.84
N MET A 115 12.83 -12.44 -9.27
CA MET A 115 12.99 -13.40 -8.17
C MET A 115 13.18 -14.83 -8.69
N PRO A 116 13.95 -15.68 -7.99
CA PRO A 116 14.12 -17.08 -8.39
C PRO A 116 12.81 -17.89 -8.23
N THR A 117 12.35 -18.50 -9.32
CA THR A 117 11.21 -19.42 -9.42
C THR A 117 11.67 -20.89 -9.40
N THR A 118 12.50 -21.25 -8.42
CA THR A 118 13.14 -22.59 -8.33
C THR A 118 12.16 -23.68 -7.86
N ASP A 119 12.56 -24.96 -7.98
CA ASP A 119 11.84 -26.09 -7.36
C ASP A 119 11.60 -25.90 -5.86
N GLN A 120 12.52 -25.22 -5.18
CA GLN A 120 12.35 -24.88 -3.78
C GLN A 120 11.19 -23.89 -3.57
N ALA A 121 11.00 -22.93 -4.49
CA ALA A 121 9.85 -22.04 -4.47
C ALA A 121 8.54 -22.82 -4.62
N LYS A 122 8.47 -23.78 -5.57
CA LYS A 122 7.33 -24.69 -5.71
C LYS A 122 7.07 -25.48 -4.42
N LYS A 123 8.09 -26.09 -3.82
CA LYS A 123 7.94 -26.85 -2.55
C LYS A 123 7.43 -26.00 -1.40
N THR A 124 7.95 -24.78 -1.26
CA THR A 124 7.48 -23.83 -0.25
C THR A 124 6.00 -23.49 -0.48
N MET A 125 5.61 -23.15 -1.71
CA MET A 125 4.21 -22.90 -2.07
C MET A 125 3.30 -24.07 -1.69
N ILE A 126 3.68 -25.30 -2.08
CA ILE A 126 2.88 -26.51 -1.79
C ILE A 126 2.75 -26.73 -0.28
N THR A 127 3.82 -26.52 0.48
CA THR A 127 3.78 -26.64 1.95
C THR A 127 2.81 -25.62 2.55
N THR A 128 2.83 -24.39 2.06
CA THR A 128 1.89 -23.34 2.46
C THR A 128 0.45 -23.72 2.13
N CYS A 129 0.18 -24.25 0.94
CA CYS A 129 -1.13 -24.77 0.57
C CYS A 129 -1.59 -25.89 1.50
N ARG A 130 -0.74 -26.91 1.75
CA ARG A 130 -1.07 -28.03 2.65
C ARG A 130 -1.38 -27.56 4.07
N ASN A 131 -0.65 -26.56 4.56
CA ASN A 131 -0.90 -25.97 5.88
C ASN A 131 -2.23 -25.21 5.93
N TYR A 132 -2.52 -24.40 4.91
CA TYR A 132 -3.76 -23.62 4.82
C TYR A 132 -5.00 -24.51 4.67
N TYR A 133 -4.90 -25.55 3.84
CA TYR A 133 -5.97 -26.52 3.58
C TYR A 133 -5.95 -27.73 4.53
N ARG A 134 -5.26 -27.62 5.68
CA ARG A 134 -5.18 -28.72 6.66
C ARG A 134 -6.59 -29.14 7.08
N GLY A 135 -6.89 -30.42 6.91
CA GLY A 135 -8.20 -31.00 7.23
C GLY A 135 -9.25 -30.92 6.09
N LYS A 136 -8.97 -30.22 4.98
CA LYS A 136 -9.83 -30.20 3.79
C LYS A 136 -9.40 -31.27 2.79
N LEU A 137 -9.92 -32.49 2.96
CA LEU A 137 -9.47 -33.68 2.20
C LEU A 137 -9.51 -33.49 0.67
N THR A 138 -10.60 -32.92 0.13
CA THR A 138 -10.73 -32.66 -1.32
C THR A 138 -9.61 -31.77 -1.84
N GLU A 139 -9.30 -30.70 -1.14
CA GLU A 139 -8.25 -29.77 -1.55
C GLU A 139 -6.85 -30.37 -1.38
N LEU A 140 -6.63 -31.19 -0.35
CA LEU A 140 -5.38 -31.92 -0.18
C LEU A 140 -5.11 -32.90 -1.32
N VAL A 141 -6.15 -33.58 -1.84
CA VAL A 141 -6.02 -34.44 -3.03
C VAL A 141 -5.65 -33.61 -4.26
N ASN A 142 -6.30 -32.47 -4.48
CA ASN A 142 -5.99 -31.55 -5.58
C ASN A 142 -4.55 -31.01 -5.48
N ILE A 143 -4.08 -30.69 -4.26
CA ILE A 143 -2.70 -30.24 -4.01
C ILE A 143 -1.70 -31.35 -4.32
N ASP A 144 -1.98 -32.59 -3.94
CA ASP A 144 -1.10 -33.73 -4.22
C ASP A 144 -1.06 -34.08 -5.71
N GLU A 145 -2.17 -33.93 -6.43
CA GLU A 145 -2.20 -34.05 -7.88
C GLU A 145 -1.35 -32.96 -8.53
N PHE A 146 -1.57 -31.69 -8.16
CA PHE A 146 -0.77 -30.56 -8.62
C PHE A 146 0.72 -30.77 -8.39
N ASP A 147 1.12 -31.18 -7.18
CA ASP A 147 2.53 -31.39 -6.82
C ASP A 147 3.21 -32.39 -7.78
N ARG A 148 2.50 -33.48 -8.11
CA ARG A 148 2.98 -34.56 -8.99
C ARG A 148 2.97 -34.21 -10.47
N THR A 149 1.94 -33.52 -10.96
CA THR A 149 1.67 -33.42 -12.41
C THR A 149 1.97 -32.04 -12.99
N TYR A 150 2.02 -30.99 -12.17
CA TYR A 150 2.13 -29.61 -12.65
C TYR A 150 3.39 -29.36 -13.49
N LYS A 151 3.19 -28.75 -14.65
CA LYS A 151 4.22 -28.14 -15.50
C LYS A 151 3.92 -26.66 -15.67
N SER A 152 4.96 -25.86 -15.92
CA SER A 152 4.80 -24.41 -16.13
C SER A 152 3.89 -24.04 -17.28
N ALA A 153 3.63 -24.94 -18.25
CA ALA A 153 2.66 -24.76 -19.33
C ALA A 153 1.20 -25.02 -18.92
N ASP A 154 0.94 -25.51 -17.70
CA ASP A 154 -0.39 -25.84 -17.20
C ASP A 154 -0.96 -24.80 -16.22
N ALA A 155 -0.26 -23.68 -15.99
CA ALA A 155 -0.69 -22.62 -15.08
C ALA A 155 -2.11 -22.10 -15.34
N ILE A 156 -2.46 -21.72 -16.58
CA ILE A 156 -3.83 -21.29 -16.92
C ILE A 156 -4.86 -22.40 -16.65
N PRO A 157 -4.70 -23.64 -17.16
CA PRO A 157 -5.62 -24.74 -16.84
C PRO A 157 -5.85 -24.96 -15.34
N TRP A 158 -4.79 -24.89 -14.53
CA TRP A 158 -4.91 -25.03 -13.07
C TRP A 158 -5.60 -23.84 -12.41
N PHE A 159 -5.46 -22.63 -12.97
CA PHE A 159 -6.09 -21.43 -12.44
C PHE A 159 -7.58 -21.40 -12.72
N VAL A 160 -7.98 -21.73 -13.95
CA VAL A 160 -9.38 -21.64 -14.39
C VAL A 160 -10.22 -22.77 -13.82
N LYS A 161 -9.61 -23.93 -13.50
CA LYS A 161 -10.27 -24.97 -12.70
C LYS A 161 -10.63 -24.43 -11.31
N ASP A 162 -11.85 -24.73 -10.85
CA ASP A 162 -12.31 -24.42 -9.48
C ASP A 162 -11.56 -25.26 -8.44
N THR A 163 -10.30 -24.90 -8.18
CA THR A 163 -9.37 -25.63 -7.31
C THR A 163 -8.81 -24.72 -6.22
N PHE A 164 -8.09 -25.32 -5.28
CA PHE A 164 -7.40 -24.64 -4.19
C PHE A 164 -6.57 -23.42 -4.62
N ILE A 165 -5.97 -23.43 -5.82
CA ILE A 165 -4.95 -22.46 -6.22
C ILE A 165 -5.56 -21.11 -6.58
N ASN A 166 -6.65 -21.10 -7.37
CA ASN A 166 -7.38 -19.89 -7.71
C ASN A 166 -7.95 -19.23 -6.45
N LYS A 167 -8.69 -20.02 -5.65
CA LYS A 167 -9.30 -19.55 -4.39
C LYS A 167 -8.26 -18.96 -3.44
N PHE A 168 -7.11 -19.61 -3.31
CA PHE A 168 -6.10 -19.17 -2.35
C PHE A 168 -5.29 -17.97 -2.86
N ILE A 169 -4.87 -17.96 -4.13
CA ILE A 169 -4.09 -16.85 -4.70
C ILE A 169 -4.91 -15.57 -4.71
N ASN A 170 -6.16 -15.61 -5.21
CA ASN A 170 -7.00 -14.42 -5.24
C ASN A 170 -7.30 -13.91 -3.83
N LYS A 171 -7.52 -14.81 -2.85
CA LYS A 171 -7.62 -14.40 -1.46
C LYS A 171 -6.36 -13.70 -0.95
N VAL A 172 -5.19 -14.28 -1.20
CA VAL A 172 -3.92 -13.74 -0.73
C VAL A 172 -3.63 -12.38 -1.35
N LEU A 173 -3.93 -12.22 -2.64
CA LEU A 173 -3.86 -10.95 -3.37
C LEU A 173 -4.80 -9.90 -2.74
N ARG A 174 -6.06 -10.23 -2.47
CA ARG A 174 -7.03 -9.36 -1.79
C ARG A 174 -6.56 -8.91 -0.40
N THR A 175 -5.95 -9.81 0.37
CA THR A 175 -5.42 -9.50 1.71
C THR A 175 -4.04 -8.82 1.70
N GLU A 176 -3.42 -8.68 0.51
CA GLU A 176 -2.05 -8.19 0.35
C GLU A 176 -1.04 -8.85 1.31
N ASP A 177 -1.21 -10.16 1.60
CA ASP A 177 -0.27 -10.89 2.45
C ASP A 177 1.02 -11.12 1.69
N VAL A 178 1.91 -10.14 1.77
CA VAL A 178 3.20 -10.10 1.06
C VAL A 178 4.04 -11.36 1.31
N SER A 179 4.00 -11.90 2.53
CA SER A 179 4.77 -13.09 2.88
C SER A 179 4.25 -14.32 2.15
N VAL A 180 2.93 -14.47 2.06
CA VAL A 180 2.31 -15.57 1.30
C VAL A 180 2.44 -15.33 -0.20
N LEU A 181 2.20 -14.11 -0.69
CA LEU A 181 2.39 -13.75 -2.10
C LEU A 181 3.79 -14.11 -2.61
N TYR A 182 4.82 -13.85 -1.81
CA TYR A 182 6.19 -14.26 -2.13
C TYR A 182 6.35 -15.78 -2.27
N GLN A 183 5.66 -16.56 -1.43
CA GLN A 183 5.71 -18.03 -1.50
C GLN A 183 5.05 -18.55 -2.77
N PHE A 184 4.06 -17.82 -3.31
CA PHE A 184 3.38 -18.12 -4.57
C PHE A 184 4.09 -17.60 -5.83
N ARG A 185 5.24 -16.92 -5.69
CA ARG A 185 5.99 -16.33 -6.84
C ARG A 185 6.23 -17.31 -7.99
N PHE A 186 6.44 -18.60 -7.69
CA PHE A 186 6.64 -19.63 -8.69
C PHE A 186 5.45 -19.72 -9.66
N TYR A 187 4.25 -19.88 -9.11
CA TYR A 187 3.05 -20.06 -9.91
C TYR A 187 2.53 -18.73 -10.49
N ILE A 188 2.62 -17.63 -9.75
CA ILE A 188 2.23 -16.29 -10.24
C ILE A 188 3.05 -15.92 -11.49
N MET A 189 4.34 -16.25 -11.50
CA MET A 189 5.21 -16.02 -12.66
C MET A 189 4.85 -16.91 -13.86
N ASP A 190 4.70 -18.22 -13.65
CA ASP A 190 4.25 -19.14 -14.73
C ASP A 190 2.91 -18.70 -15.33
N LEU A 191 1.95 -18.31 -14.47
CA LEU A 191 0.64 -17.83 -14.91
C LEU A 191 0.77 -16.53 -15.71
N SER A 192 1.53 -15.56 -15.21
CA SER A 192 1.79 -14.30 -15.91
C SER A 192 2.41 -14.52 -17.30
N GLU A 193 3.41 -15.39 -17.42
CA GLU A 193 4.09 -15.66 -18.69
C GLU A 193 3.14 -16.30 -19.71
N GLN A 194 2.31 -17.24 -19.26
CA GLN A 194 1.29 -17.83 -20.13
C GLN A 194 0.22 -16.84 -20.56
N LEU A 195 -0.26 -16.00 -19.66
CA LEU A 195 -1.22 -14.95 -19.99
C LEU A 195 -0.63 -13.99 -21.04
N GLU A 196 0.64 -13.60 -20.89
CA GLU A 196 1.36 -12.77 -21.85
C GLU A 196 1.43 -13.43 -23.24
N MET A 197 1.74 -14.74 -23.31
CA MET A 197 1.75 -15.49 -24.58
C MET A 197 0.35 -15.55 -25.22
N LYS A 198 -0.69 -15.89 -24.46
CA LYS A 198 -2.08 -15.97 -24.98
C LYS A 198 -2.61 -14.61 -25.43
N PHE A 199 -2.21 -13.53 -24.76
CA PHE A 199 -2.55 -12.18 -25.18
C PHE A 199 -1.94 -11.81 -26.52
N LEU A 200 -0.67 -12.18 -26.77
CA LEU A 200 -0.04 -11.98 -28.09
C LEU A 200 -0.77 -12.76 -29.19
N GLU A 201 -1.12 -14.03 -28.95
CA GLU A 201 -1.92 -14.82 -29.90
C GLU A 201 -3.28 -14.18 -30.19
N LEU A 202 -3.95 -13.61 -29.18
CA LEU A 202 -5.23 -12.93 -29.33
C LEU A 202 -5.09 -11.69 -30.23
N LYS A 203 -4.05 -10.87 -30.02
CA LYS A 203 -3.77 -9.67 -30.84
C LYS A 203 -3.46 -9.98 -32.29
N GLU A 204 -2.87 -11.15 -32.58
CA GLU A 204 -2.64 -11.59 -33.95
C GLU A 204 -3.93 -12.01 -34.65
N LYS A 205 -4.85 -12.66 -33.92
CA LYS A 205 -6.10 -13.21 -34.46
C LYS A 205 -7.22 -12.17 -34.60
N GLN A 206 -7.26 -11.17 -33.73
CA GLN A 206 -8.31 -10.15 -33.68
C GLN A 206 -7.73 -8.76 -33.45
N LYS A 207 -8.27 -7.75 -34.14
CA LYS A 207 -7.83 -6.34 -34.05
C LYS A 207 -8.95 -5.38 -33.68
N ASP A 208 -10.03 -5.89 -33.10
CA ASP A 208 -11.19 -5.10 -32.70
C ASP A 208 -11.21 -4.82 -31.20
N VAL A 209 -12.10 -3.92 -30.79
CA VAL A 209 -12.39 -3.65 -29.38
C VAL A 209 -13.10 -4.86 -28.78
N LEU A 210 -12.47 -5.47 -27.78
CA LEU A 210 -13.05 -6.55 -26.99
C LEU A 210 -13.89 -5.96 -25.86
N ARG A 211 -15.11 -6.45 -25.68
CA ARG A 211 -15.97 -6.10 -24.53
C ARG A 211 -16.10 -7.29 -23.62
N LEU A 212 -15.76 -7.09 -22.35
CA LEU A 212 -15.81 -8.10 -21.31
C LEU A 212 -16.75 -7.66 -20.20
N TYR A 213 -17.44 -8.61 -19.60
CA TYR A 213 -18.46 -8.36 -18.59
C TYR A 213 -18.19 -9.21 -17.35
N ARG A 214 -18.39 -8.62 -16.17
CA ARG A 214 -18.28 -9.31 -14.88
C ARG A 214 -19.33 -8.77 -13.93
N HIS A 215 -19.96 -9.66 -13.17
CA HIS A 215 -20.80 -9.26 -12.05
C HIS A 215 -19.95 -9.02 -10.79
N SER A 216 -20.39 -8.09 -9.95
CA SER A 216 -19.80 -7.84 -8.65
C SER A 216 -20.87 -7.35 -7.67
N GLN A 217 -20.53 -7.35 -6.38
CA GLN A 217 -21.25 -6.58 -5.38
C GLN A 217 -20.32 -5.48 -4.84
N LEU A 218 -20.86 -4.28 -4.66
CA LEU A 218 -20.16 -3.15 -4.04
C LEU A 218 -21.04 -2.56 -2.95
N ASN A 219 -20.48 -2.11 -1.85
CA ASN A 219 -21.24 -1.36 -0.85
C ASN A 219 -21.60 0.05 -1.37
N HIS A 220 -22.49 0.74 -0.65
CA HIS A 220 -22.95 2.06 -1.08
C HIS A 220 -21.82 3.09 -1.22
N ASP A 221 -20.88 3.11 -0.26
CA ASP A 221 -19.75 4.03 -0.25
C ASP A 221 -18.81 3.78 -1.46
N GLU A 222 -18.60 2.53 -1.85
CA GLU A 222 -17.82 2.14 -3.02
C GLU A 222 -18.47 2.63 -4.32
N VAL A 223 -19.79 2.46 -4.44
CA VAL A 223 -20.54 2.97 -5.60
C VAL A 223 -20.46 4.50 -5.69
N GLU A 224 -20.67 5.21 -4.59
CA GLU A 224 -20.48 6.67 -4.55
C GLU A 224 -19.05 7.07 -4.93
N ASN A 225 -18.05 6.29 -4.51
CA ASN A 225 -16.67 6.54 -4.86
C ASN A 225 -16.42 6.40 -6.37
N PHE A 226 -16.99 5.37 -7.01
CA PHE A 226 -16.95 5.24 -8.48
C PHE A 226 -17.61 6.42 -9.19
N GLN A 227 -18.73 6.93 -8.68
CA GLN A 227 -19.39 8.11 -9.25
C GLN A 227 -18.53 9.38 -9.14
N ARG A 228 -17.85 9.58 -8.00
CA ARG A 228 -16.94 10.73 -7.78
C ARG A 228 -15.64 10.61 -8.58
N SER A 229 -15.25 9.38 -8.94
CA SER A 229 -13.99 9.05 -9.59
C SER A 229 -14.09 8.86 -11.11
N ILE A 230 -15.16 9.32 -11.75
CA ILE A 230 -15.27 9.28 -13.22
C ILE A 230 -14.07 10.03 -13.85
N GLY A 231 -13.41 9.38 -14.81
CA GLY A 231 -12.19 9.84 -15.45
C GLY A 231 -10.89 9.50 -14.71
N ASN A 232 -10.96 8.89 -13.52
CA ASN A 232 -9.78 8.39 -12.80
C ASN A 232 -9.44 6.95 -13.22
N LEU A 233 -8.27 6.46 -12.77
CA LEU A 233 -7.81 5.11 -13.07
C LEU A 233 -8.22 4.13 -11.97
N ILE A 234 -8.38 2.87 -12.35
CA ILE A 234 -8.49 1.71 -11.47
C ILE A 234 -7.48 0.65 -11.89
N SER A 235 -7.01 -0.14 -10.93
CA SER A 235 -6.10 -1.28 -11.15
C SER A 235 -6.70 -2.55 -10.56
N THR A 236 -6.55 -3.68 -11.25
CA THR A 236 -6.97 -4.99 -10.74
C THR A 236 -6.05 -5.45 -9.62
N ASN A 237 -6.62 -5.76 -8.46
CA ASN A 237 -5.84 -6.31 -7.34
C ASN A 237 -5.75 -7.84 -7.37
N GLU A 238 -6.60 -8.49 -8.17
CA GLU A 238 -6.65 -9.95 -8.32
C GLU A 238 -6.80 -10.34 -9.79
N TYR A 239 -6.69 -11.64 -10.09
CA TYR A 239 -6.98 -12.16 -11.42
C TYR A 239 -8.51 -12.20 -11.63
N LEU A 240 -8.99 -11.55 -12.69
CA LEU A 240 -10.44 -11.46 -12.96
C LEU A 240 -10.85 -12.42 -14.08
N LEU A 241 -11.74 -13.35 -13.75
CA LEU A 241 -12.51 -14.08 -14.75
C LEU A 241 -13.66 -13.21 -15.24
N THR A 242 -13.75 -13.03 -16.55
CA THR A 242 -14.74 -12.20 -17.22
C THR A 242 -15.33 -12.96 -18.39
N SER A 243 -16.47 -12.51 -18.92
CA SER A 243 -17.13 -13.13 -20.07
C SER A 243 -17.25 -12.13 -21.21
N SER A 244 -17.07 -12.54 -22.47
CA SER A 244 -17.45 -11.69 -23.61
C SER A 244 -18.96 -11.65 -23.87
N ILE A 245 -19.76 -12.42 -23.12
CA ILE A 245 -21.22 -12.51 -23.24
C ILE A 245 -21.87 -11.77 -22.07
N ARG A 246 -22.48 -10.62 -22.34
CA ARG A 246 -23.14 -9.78 -21.32
C ARG A 246 -24.19 -10.54 -20.51
N SER A 247 -25.01 -11.36 -21.18
CA SER A 247 -26.10 -12.08 -20.51
C SER A 247 -25.60 -13.08 -19.46
N VAL A 248 -24.39 -13.64 -19.61
CA VAL A 248 -23.78 -14.51 -18.60
C VAL A 248 -23.56 -13.73 -17.31
N ALA A 249 -22.86 -12.59 -17.39
CA ALA A 249 -22.59 -11.75 -16.22
C ALA A 249 -23.89 -11.17 -15.62
N TYR A 250 -24.84 -10.75 -16.45
CA TYR A 250 -26.13 -10.24 -16.01
C TYR A 250 -26.95 -11.30 -15.24
N ASP A 251 -27.02 -12.52 -15.77
CA ASP A 251 -27.72 -13.63 -15.12
C ASP A 251 -27.12 -13.95 -13.76
N PHE A 252 -25.79 -13.93 -13.63
CA PHE A 252 -25.15 -14.10 -12.33
C PHE A 252 -25.47 -12.96 -11.36
N ALA A 253 -25.44 -11.70 -11.82
CA ALA A 253 -25.75 -10.54 -10.99
C ALA A 253 -27.19 -10.58 -10.42
N THR A 254 -28.15 -11.00 -11.24
CA THR A 254 -29.58 -11.03 -10.87
C THR A 254 -29.97 -12.25 -10.06
N LYS A 255 -29.34 -13.40 -10.31
CA LYS A 255 -29.57 -14.66 -9.56
C LYS A 255 -28.86 -14.68 -8.20
N SER A 256 -27.78 -13.92 -8.04
CA SER A 256 -27.07 -13.83 -6.75
C SER A 256 -27.92 -13.05 -5.74
N PRO A 257 -28.11 -13.55 -4.51
CA PRO A 257 -28.86 -12.82 -3.48
C PRO A 257 -28.21 -11.46 -3.23
N LYS A 258 -29.02 -10.39 -3.16
CA LYS A 258 -28.54 -9.06 -2.79
C LYS A 258 -28.17 -9.11 -1.31
N SER A 259 -26.87 -9.07 -1.01
CA SER A 259 -26.39 -8.97 0.36
C SER A 259 -26.85 -7.64 0.96
N GLU A 260 -27.34 -7.66 2.20
CA GLU A 260 -27.82 -6.45 2.86
C GLU A 260 -26.67 -5.43 2.98
N GLY A 261 -26.90 -4.19 2.54
CA GLY A 261 -25.86 -3.15 2.47
C GLY A 261 -25.00 -3.15 1.19
N PHE A 262 -25.22 -4.09 0.27
CA PHE A 262 -24.50 -4.17 -1.01
C PHE A 262 -25.41 -3.94 -2.21
N GLU A 263 -24.86 -3.33 -3.24
CA GLU A 263 -25.46 -3.08 -4.53
C GLU A 263 -24.97 -4.07 -5.59
N ARG A 264 -25.87 -4.48 -6.48
CA ARG A 264 -25.52 -5.32 -7.63
C ARG A 264 -24.87 -4.46 -8.69
N VAL A 265 -23.74 -4.93 -9.19
CA VAL A 265 -22.93 -4.19 -10.17
C VAL A 265 -22.63 -5.09 -11.37
N LEU A 266 -22.81 -4.55 -12.57
CA LEU A 266 -22.31 -5.10 -13.81
C LEU A 266 -21.17 -4.20 -14.30
N PHE A 267 -19.95 -4.76 -14.31
CA PHE A 267 -18.81 -4.13 -14.95
C PHE A 267 -18.77 -4.47 -16.43
N GLU A 268 -18.58 -3.45 -17.26
CA GLU A 268 -18.24 -3.56 -18.69
C GLU A 268 -16.82 -3.03 -18.90
N TYR A 269 -15.89 -3.92 -19.25
CA TYR A 269 -14.51 -3.59 -19.59
C TYR A 269 -14.36 -3.53 -21.11
N GLN A 270 -13.98 -2.36 -21.62
CA GLN A 270 -13.67 -2.15 -23.03
C GLN A 270 -12.17 -2.21 -23.26
N VAL A 271 -11.73 -3.08 -24.16
CA VAL A 271 -10.30 -3.34 -24.40
C VAL A 271 -9.99 -3.20 -25.87
N ASP A 272 -9.43 -2.05 -26.24
CA ASP A 272 -8.89 -1.86 -27.59
C ASP A 272 -7.51 -2.52 -27.71
N LEU A 273 -7.48 -3.67 -28.38
CA LEU A 273 -6.27 -4.48 -28.57
C LEU A 273 -5.19 -3.77 -29.41
N ASN A 274 -5.53 -2.72 -30.17
CA ASN A 274 -4.56 -1.94 -30.95
C ASN A 274 -3.87 -0.85 -30.11
N ILE A 275 -4.59 -0.30 -29.14
CA ILE A 275 -4.08 0.79 -28.29
C ILE A 275 -3.30 0.22 -27.11
N VAL A 276 -3.82 -0.86 -26.51
CA VAL A 276 -3.31 -1.38 -25.26
C VAL A 276 -2.12 -2.31 -25.50
N GLN A 277 -1.01 -2.01 -24.83
CA GLN A 277 0.24 -2.76 -24.94
C GLN A 277 0.56 -3.56 -23.67
N THR A 278 0.05 -3.11 -22.52
CA THR A 278 0.52 -3.56 -21.21
C THR A 278 -0.50 -4.34 -20.41
N ILE A 279 -1.80 -4.23 -20.73
CA ILE A 279 -2.82 -5.06 -20.10
C ILE A 279 -2.83 -6.43 -20.76
N VAL A 280 -2.66 -7.45 -19.94
CA VAL A 280 -2.64 -8.84 -20.38
C VAL A 280 -4.00 -9.46 -20.14
N ILE A 281 -4.62 -9.93 -21.23
CA ILE A 281 -5.91 -10.64 -21.20
C ILE A 281 -5.78 -11.89 -22.05
N ALA A 282 -6.15 -13.04 -21.48
CA ALA A 282 -6.14 -14.30 -22.19
C ALA A 282 -7.55 -14.79 -22.46
N ASP A 283 -7.79 -15.22 -23.68
CA ASP A 283 -8.93 -16.08 -24.01
C ASP A 283 -8.67 -17.48 -23.42
N VAL A 284 -9.48 -17.88 -22.44
CA VAL A 284 -9.28 -19.13 -21.69
C VAL A 284 -10.40 -20.14 -21.93
N ARG A 285 -11.22 -19.94 -22.97
CA ARG A 285 -12.38 -20.78 -23.30
C ARG A 285 -12.03 -22.26 -23.43
N GLU A 286 -10.86 -22.56 -23.98
CA GLU A 286 -10.39 -23.94 -24.17
C GLU A 286 -10.05 -24.66 -22.85
N TYR A 287 -9.84 -23.91 -21.77
CA TYR A 287 -9.51 -24.43 -20.44
C TYR A 287 -10.65 -24.30 -19.44
N SER A 288 -11.70 -23.56 -19.79
CA SER A 288 -12.85 -23.30 -18.93
C SER A 288 -13.62 -24.57 -18.62
N THR A 289 -14.15 -24.63 -17.39
CA THR A 289 -15.14 -25.66 -17.01
C THR A 289 -16.47 -25.43 -17.75
N PHE A 290 -16.72 -24.20 -18.20
CA PHE A 290 -17.92 -23.75 -18.90
C PHE A 290 -17.57 -22.98 -20.19
N PRO A 291 -17.06 -23.65 -21.25
CA PRO A 291 -16.62 -22.99 -22.48
C PRO A 291 -17.69 -22.09 -23.14
N GLU A 292 -18.97 -22.42 -22.95
CA GLU A 292 -20.12 -21.65 -23.41
C GLU A 292 -20.23 -20.25 -22.79
N GLN A 293 -19.60 -20.03 -21.64
CA GLN A 293 -19.56 -18.73 -20.97
C GLN A 293 -18.57 -17.76 -21.61
N ALA A 294 -17.80 -18.21 -22.60
CA ALA A 294 -16.83 -17.40 -23.33
C ALA A 294 -15.85 -16.64 -22.41
N GLU A 295 -15.21 -17.38 -21.50
CA GLU A 295 -14.37 -16.80 -20.44
C GLU A 295 -13.04 -16.22 -20.92
N PHE A 296 -12.71 -15.06 -20.35
CA PHE A 296 -11.43 -14.38 -20.48
C PHE A 296 -10.84 -14.12 -19.09
N LEU A 297 -9.54 -14.32 -18.97
CA LEU A 297 -8.78 -14.07 -17.75
C LEU A 297 -7.99 -12.78 -17.88
N VAL A 298 -8.29 -11.81 -17.02
CA VAL A 298 -7.56 -10.54 -16.89
C VAL A 298 -6.51 -10.69 -15.80
N ASP A 299 -5.28 -10.28 -16.11
CA ASP A 299 -4.13 -10.35 -15.21
C ASP A 299 -4.21 -9.35 -14.04
N ILE A 300 -3.38 -9.55 -13.02
CA ILE A 300 -3.22 -8.61 -11.90
C ILE A 300 -2.50 -7.35 -12.35
N GLY A 301 -2.89 -6.20 -11.79
CA GLY A 301 -2.33 -4.89 -12.13
C GLY A 301 -2.79 -4.32 -13.47
N ALA A 302 -3.82 -4.91 -14.09
CA ALA A 302 -4.45 -4.38 -15.30
C ALA A 302 -5.15 -3.04 -14.99
N VAL A 303 -4.91 -2.03 -15.83
CA VAL A 303 -5.37 -0.66 -15.56
C VAL A 303 -6.51 -0.24 -16.47
N PHE A 304 -7.59 0.26 -15.88
CA PHE A 304 -8.72 0.80 -16.62
C PHE A 304 -8.99 2.25 -16.19
N GLN A 305 -9.58 3.05 -17.06
CA GLN A 305 -10.11 4.37 -16.72
C GLN A 305 -11.63 4.27 -16.59
N ILE A 306 -12.19 4.93 -15.57
CA ILE A 306 -13.64 4.92 -15.30
C ILE A 306 -14.34 5.85 -16.29
N ASP A 307 -15.24 5.31 -17.10
CA ASP A 307 -16.02 6.08 -18.08
C ASP A 307 -17.36 6.54 -17.50
N SER A 308 -18.06 5.62 -16.83
CA SER A 308 -19.36 5.91 -16.24
C SER A 308 -19.70 4.96 -15.09
N CYS A 309 -20.55 5.43 -14.17
CA CYS A 309 -21.17 4.64 -13.11
C CYS A 309 -22.63 5.10 -13.00
N GLN A 310 -23.57 4.29 -13.46
CA GLN A 310 -24.98 4.66 -13.61
C GLN A 310 -25.90 3.55 -13.10
N TYR A 311 -26.98 3.91 -12.43
CA TYR A 311 -28.01 2.96 -12.02
C TYR A 311 -28.99 2.68 -13.17
N SER A 312 -29.21 1.42 -13.49
CA SER A 312 -30.23 0.98 -14.44
C SER A 312 -31.50 0.60 -13.68
N VAL A 313 -32.56 1.39 -13.83
CA VAL A 313 -33.87 1.12 -13.22
C VAL A 313 -34.53 -0.11 -13.82
N GLU A 314 -34.33 -0.36 -15.12
CA GLU A 314 -34.90 -1.51 -15.83
C GLU A 314 -34.25 -2.83 -15.39
N GLU A 315 -32.95 -2.81 -15.16
CA GLU A 315 -32.15 -3.99 -14.82
C GLU A 315 -31.92 -4.18 -13.32
N ASP A 316 -32.33 -3.20 -12.50
CA ASP A 316 -32.15 -3.17 -11.04
C ASP A 316 -30.70 -3.41 -10.59
N LEU A 317 -29.76 -2.78 -11.29
CA LEU A 317 -28.33 -2.87 -11.00
C LEU A 317 -27.56 -1.62 -11.44
N TRP A 318 -26.37 -1.44 -10.87
CA TRP A 318 -25.41 -0.43 -11.30
C TRP A 318 -24.59 -0.94 -12.48
N HIS A 319 -24.49 -0.12 -13.52
CA HIS A 319 -23.63 -0.34 -14.66
C HIS A 319 -22.38 0.53 -14.54
N ILE A 320 -21.21 -0.10 -14.49
CA ILE A 320 -19.92 0.58 -14.45
C ILE A 320 -19.15 0.26 -15.72
N GLN A 321 -18.91 1.28 -16.54
CA GLN A 321 -18.13 1.14 -17.76
C GLN A 321 -16.72 1.65 -17.53
N VAL A 322 -15.75 0.86 -17.97
CA VAL A 322 -14.33 1.18 -17.87
C VAL A 322 -13.62 0.77 -19.16
N HIS A 323 -12.61 1.52 -19.56
CA HIS A 323 -11.78 1.15 -20.70
C HIS A 323 -10.32 0.94 -20.33
N ALA A 324 -9.70 -0.03 -20.97
CA ALA A 324 -8.30 -0.35 -20.82
C ALA A 324 -7.40 0.81 -21.29
N THR A 325 -6.37 1.12 -20.49
CA THR A 325 -5.46 2.22 -20.79
C THR A 325 -4.02 1.91 -20.40
N ASN A 326 -3.06 2.42 -21.15
CA ASN A 326 -1.63 2.32 -20.80
C ASN A 326 -1.20 3.40 -19.78
N GLN A 327 -2.09 4.37 -19.45
CA GLN A 327 -1.73 5.51 -18.60
C GLN A 327 -1.28 5.11 -17.20
N GLY A 328 -1.71 3.95 -16.69
CA GLY A 328 -1.31 3.49 -15.36
C GLY A 328 -0.04 2.63 -15.33
N THR A 329 0.37 2.04 -16.45
CA THR A 329 1.48 1.08 -16.48
C THR A 329 2.86 1.72 -16.46
N ASP A 330 2.97 3.02 -16.77
CA ASP A 330 4.22 3.77 -16.67
C ASP A 330 4.53 4.20 -15.23
N PHE A 331 3.55 4.28 -14.31
CA PHE A 331 3.80 4.73 -12.93
C PHE A 331 4.76 3.82 -12.17
N ALA A 332 4.60 2.50 -12.30
CA ALA A 332 5.51 1.54 -11.69
C ALA A 332 6.94 1.70 -12.25
N ALA A 333 7.09 1.92 -13.56
CA ALA A 333 8.38 2.12 -14.20
C ALA A 333 9.04 3.44 -13.75
N GLU A 334 8.28 4.54 -13.75
CA GLU A 334 8.72 5.85 -13.27
C GLU A 334 9.13 5.81 -11.79
N TYR A 335 8.34 5.15 -10.95
CA TYR A 335 8.68 4.95 -9.54
C TYR A 335 9.99 4.17 -9.40
N MET A 336 10.15 3.08 -10.14
CA MET A 336 11.38 2.30 -10.08
C MET A 336 12.60 3.11 -10.52
N GLU A 337 12.48 3.90 -11.60
CA GLU A 337 13.56 4.77 -12.06
C GLU A 337 13.89 5.86 -11.04
N TYR A 338 12.87 6.45 -10.43
CA TYR A 338 13.00 7.43 -9.35
C TYR A 338 13.73 6.85 -8.13
N GLN A 339 13.34 5.65 -7.68
CA GLN A 339 13.99 4.98 -6.57
C GLN A 339 15.42 4.57 -6.90
N LYS A 340 15.68 4.07 -8.11
CA LYS A 340 17.04 3.76 -8.60
C LYS A 340 17.96 4.98 -8.50
N LYS A 341 17.48 6.19 -8.84
CA LYS A 341 18.25 7.44 -8.73
C LYS A 341 18.61 7.82 -7.28
N LYS A 342 17.85 7.35 -6.28
CA LYS A 342 18.12 7.60 -4.84
C LYS A 342 19.04 6.57 -4.20
N MET A 343 19.23 5.40 -4.81
CA MET A 343 19.97 4.30 -4.21
C MET A 343 21.39 4.25 -4.75
N ILE A 344 22.37 4.19 -3.84
CA ILE A 344 23.79 3.96 -4.19
C ILE A 344 23.96 2.56 -4.81
N GLU A 345 23.20 1.58 -4.30
CA GLU A 345 23.16 0.19 -4.75
C GLU A 345 21.69 -0.19 -4.95
N SER A 346 21.29 -0.44 -6.19
CA SER A 346 19.90 -0.82 -6.53
C SER A 346 19.75 -2.33 -6.37
N ASN A 347 19.12 -2.77 -5.28
CA ASN A 347 18.62 -4.14 -5.18
C ASN A 347 17.10 -4.12 -5.38
N ILE A 348 16.65 -4.74 -6.48
CA ILE A 348 15.25 -4.77 -6.88
C ILE A 348 14.36 -5.44 -5.82
N PHE A 349 14.89 -6.40 -5.06
CA PHE A 349 14.16 -7.07 -3.99
C PHE A 349 13.85 -6.13 -2.83
N LEU A 350 14.66 -5.10 -2.58
CA LEU A 350 14.41 -4.14 -1.50
C LEU A 350 13.43 -3.03 -1.90
N MET A 351 13.13 -2.89 -3.19
CA MET A 351 12.25 -1.83 -3.69
C MET A 351 10.83 -2.00 -3.16
N PHE A 352 10.32 -3.24 -3.12
CA PHE A 352 8.99 -3.51 -2.58
C PHE A 352 8.87 -3.18 -1.08
N GLY A 353 9.86 -3.59 -0.30
CA GLY A 353 9.92 -3.26 1.12
C GLY A 353 9.99 -1.75 1.36
N ASN A 354 10.71 -1.02 0.51
CA ASN A 354 10.75 0.44 0.57
C ASN A 354 9.42 1.09 0.21
N LEU A 355 8.69 0.55 -0.78
CA LEU A 355 7.32 0.98 -1.09
C LEU A 355 6.41 0.79 0.12
N LEU A 356 6.45 -0.39 0.77
CA LEU A 356 5.69 -0.65 1.99
C LEU A 356 6.02 0.37 3.10
N LEU A 357 7.29 0.75 3.25
CA LEU A 357 7.67 1.81 4.19
C LEU A 357 7.17 3.20 3.78
N GLU A 358 7.09 3.50 2.49
CA GLU A 358 6.55 4.75 1.98
C GLU A 358 5.01 4.82 2.15
N MET A 359 4.31 3.69 1.97
CA MET A 359 2.88 3.50 2.25
C MET A 359 2.51 3.52 3.74
N GLY A 360 3.48 3.62 4.65
CA GLY A 360 3.21 3.53 6.09
C GLY A 360 2.96 2.11 6.61
N GLU A 361 3.05 1.11 5.73
CA GLU A 361 2.80 -0.31 5.99
C GLU A 361 4.02 -0.99 6.66
N TYR A 362 4.46 -0.45 7.81
CA TYR A 362 5.70 -0.86 8.47
C TYR A 362 5.69 -2.33 8.92
N ALA A 363 4.53 -2.87 9.30
CA ALA A 363 4.39 -4.26 9.67
C ALA A 363 4.54 -5.20 8.47
N LYS A 364 3.92 -4.85 7.32
CA LYS A 364 4.09 -5.60 6.06
C LYS A 364 5.55 -5.52 5.59
N ALA A 365 6.19 -4.35 5.68
CA ALA A 365 7.60 -4.16 5.34
C ALA A 365 8.52 -5.05 6.19
N GLU A 366 8.32 -5.10 7.50
CA GLU A 366 9.09 -5.96 8.41
C GLU A 366 8.97 -7.45 8.05
N ARG A 367 7.73 -7.93 7.82
CA ARG A 367 7.48 -9.31 7.38
C ARG A 367 8.13 -9.62 6.04
N TYR A 368 8.08 -8.68 5.09
CA TYR A 368 8.70 -8.83 3.79
C TYR A 368 10.23 -8.94 3.90
N PHE A 369 10.88 -8.07 4.67
CA PHE A 369 12.33 -8.14 4.88
C PHE A 369 12.74 -9.42 5.61
N ASP A 370 11.94 -9.90 6.57
CA ASP A 370 12.19 -11.19 7.24
C ASP A 370 12.07 -12.36 6.26
N THR A 371 11.06 -12.30 5.38
CA THR A 371 10.87 -13.30 4.34
C THR A 371 12.10 -13.36 3.43
N ILE A 372 12.53 -12.23 2.85
CA ILE A 372 13.73 -12.20 2.00
C ILE A 372 14.97 -12.72 2.75
N LEU A 373 15.17 -12.29 3.99
CA LEU A 373 16.33 -12.68 4.80
C LEU A 373 16.42 -14.20 4.98
N ASN A 374 15.27 -14.84 5.21
CA ASN A 374 15.21 -16.26 5.55
C ASN A 374 15.01 -17.18 4.33
N SER A 375 14.47 -16.68 3.22
CA SER A 375 14.04 -17.52 2.09
C SER A 375 14.89 -17.41 0.83
N MET A 376 15.64 -16.32 0.65
CA MET A 376 16.42 -16.09 -0.58
C MET A 376 17.89 -16.52 -0.48
N ASN A 377 18.37 -16.96 0.69
CA ASN A 377 19.81 -17.11 0.96
C ASN A 377 20.60 -15.87 0.50
N PRO A 378 20.24 -14.67 0.99
CA PRO A 378 20.86 -13.42 0.54
C PRO A 378 22.37 -13.45 0.80
N ASN A 379 23.14 -12.84 -0.11
CA ASN A 379 24.57 -12.68 0.12
C ASN A 379 24.84 -11.61 1.21
N ASP A 380 26.09 -11.51 1.67
CA ASP A 380 26.47 -10.58 2.76
C ASP A 380 26.12 -9.11 2.49
N GLU A 381 26.17 -8.67 1.22
CA GLU A 381 25.75 -7.33 0.81
C GLU A 381 24.24 -7.14 1.00
N GLU A 382 23.46 -8.12 0.53
CA GLU A 382 22.01 -8.08 0.60
C GLU A 382 21.57 -8.12 2.05
N ILE A 383 22.20 -8.95 2.89
CA ILE A 383 21.98 -8.99 4.33
C ILE A 383 22.23 -7.62 4.96
N ALA A 384 23.32 -6.93 4.60
CA ALA A 384 23.62 -5.60 5.11
C ALA A 384 22.53 -4.58 4.74
N CYS A 385 22.08 -4.59 3.48
CA CYS A 385 21.01 -3.73 3.00
C CYS A 385 19.65 -4.06 3.64
N ILE A 386 19.34 -5.34 3.88
CA ILE A 386 18.16 -5.78 4.61
C ILE A 386 18.18 -5.22 6.04
N PHE A 387 19.31 -5.33 6.76
CA PHE A 387 19.44 -4.76 8.12
C PHE A 387 19.33 -3.24 8.12
N PHE A 388 19.82 -2.55 7.10
CA PHE A 388 19.61 -1.10 6.98
C PHE A 388 18.10 -0.78 6.89
N ASN A 389 17.35 -1.53 6.08
CA ASN A 389 15.92 -1.32 5.94
C ASN A 389 15.11 -1.76 7.17
N PHE A 390 15.52 -2.81 7.88
CA PHE A 390 14.98 -3.10 9.22
C PHE A 390 15.21 -1.95 10.20
N GLY A 391 16.41 -1.33 10.16
CA GLY A 391 16.72 -0.14 10.95
C GLY A 391 15.73 0.99 10.68
N ARG A 392 15.48 1.28 9.40
CA ARG A 392 14.50 2.27 8.95
C ARG A 392 13.08 1.91 9.38
N THR A 393 12.69 0.64 9.25
CA THR A 393 11.37 0.13 9.62
C THR A 393 11.11 0.34 11.12
N HIS A 394 12.05 -0.08 11.96
CA HIS A 394 11.93 0.06 13.41
C HIS A 394 11.98 1.53 13.87
N GLN A 395 12.78 2.37 13.21
CA GLN A 395 12.77 3.81 13.45
C GLN A 395 11.38 4.40 13.20
N LEU A 396 10.78 4.10 12.05
CA LEU A 396 9.44 4.60 11.69
C LEU A 396 8.34 4.07 12.65
N LYS A 397 8.51 2.86 13.19
CA LYS A 397 7.63 2.31 14.25
C LYS A 397 7.88 2.94 15.64
N GLY A 398 8.94 3.72 15.82
CA GLY A 398 9.37 4.26 17.10
C GLY A 398 10.13 3.27 18.00
N ASP A 399 10.48 2.08 17.52
CA ASP A 399 11.32 1.12 18.24
C ASP A 399 12.80 1.44 18.02
N PHE A 400 13.25 2.49 18.71
CA PHE A 400 14.60 3.01 18.55
C PHE A 400 15.70 2.00 18.93
N ASN A 401 15.45 1.11 19.89
CA ASN A 401 16.45 0.13 20.31
C ASN A 401 16.70 -0.91 19.22
N ARG A 402 15.64 -1.45 18.60
CA ARG A 402 15.79 -2.33 17.44
C ARG A 402 16.39 -1.60 16.26
N ALA A 403 15.97 -0.35 16.00
CA ALA A 403 16.51 0.47 14.92
C ALA A 403 18.04 0.63 15.04
N ILE A 404 18.52 0.98 16.25
CA ILE A 404 19.95 1.12 16.55
C ILE A 404 20.71 -0.19 16.29
N ASN A 405 20.19 -1.33 16.77
CA ASN A 405 20.84 -2.63 16.58
C ASN A 405 20.94 -2.99 15.08
N CYS A 406 19.85 -2.80 14.33
CA CYS A 406 19.80 -3.08 12.90
C CYS A 406 20.77 -2.18 12.12
N TYR A 407 20.80 -0.88 12.38
CA TYR A 407 21.75 0.01 11.70
C TYR A 407 23.21 -0.27 12.08
N HIS A 408 23.51 -0.60 13.34
CA HIS A 408 24.86 -1.03 13.73
C HIS A 408 25.28 -2.31 12.99
N ARG A 409 24.38 -3.28 12.87
CA ARG A 409 24.65 -4.52 12.12
C ARG A 409 24.90 -4.24 10.65
N ALA A 410 24.07 -3.41 10.01
CA ALA A 410 24.26 -2.97 8.62
C ALA A 410 25.61 -2.27 8.42
N TYR A 411 25.97 -1.35 9.34
CA TYR A 411 27.26 -0.65 9.31
C TYR A 411 28.45 -1.62 9.35
N ASN A 412 28.44 -2.56 10.29
CA ASN A 412 29.53 -3.53 10.46
C ASN A 412 29.67 -4.40 9.21
N LEU A 413 28.56 -4.96 8.69
CA LEU A 413 28.57 -5.78 7.49
C LEU A 413 29.15 -5.02 6.28
N HIS A 414 28.76 -3.75 6.07
CA HIS A 414 29.33 -2.93 5.00
C HIS A 414 30.83 -2.62 5.19
N MET A 415 31.30 -2.52 6.43
CA MET A 415 32.70 -2.25 6.76
C MET A 415 33.59 -3.50 6.70
N ASP A 416 33.01 -4.68 6.91
CA ASP A 416 33.69 -5.97 6.85
C ASP A 416 33.71 -6.57 5.43
N ALA A 417 32.80 -6.11 4.55
CA ALA A 417 32.77 -6.46 3.14
C ALA A 417 34.11 -6.18 2.44
N ARG A 418 34.42 -7.01 1.43
CA ARG A 418 35.63 -6.87 0.61
C ARG A 418 35.26 -6.75 -0.88
N PRO A 419 35.47 -5.58 -1.52
CA PRO A 419 35.96 -4.32 -0.94
C PRO A 419 34.95 -3.67 0.04
N LYS A 420 35.46 -2.78 0.91
CA LYS A 420 34.62 -2.08 1.90
C LYS A 420 33.62 -1.15 1.21
N ARG A 421 32.39 -1.15 1.72
CA ARG A 421 31.28 -0.33 1.18
C ARG A 421 31.09 0.93 2.00
N LEU A 422 32.03 1.84 1.86
CA LEU A 422 32.09 3.06 2.67
C LEU A 422 30.83 3.93 2.52
N ALA A 423 30.24 3.97 1.32
CA ALA A 423 29.03 4.74 1.07
C ALA A 423 27.82 4.18 1.84
N SER A 424 27.55 2.88 1.71
CA SER A 424 26.46 2.19 2.41
C SER A 424 26.67 2.18 3.94
N ALA A 425 27.92 2.04 4.40
CA ALA A 425 28.28 2.22 5.81
C ALA A 425 28.00 3.66 6.31
N GLY A 426 28.27 4.68 5.49
CA GLY A 426 27.89 6.06 5.77
C GLY A 426 26.39 6.24 5.94
N LYS A 427 25.59 5.55 5.11
CA LYS A 427 24.12 5.58 5.18
C LYS A 427 23.59 4.97 6.49
N ALA A 428 24.15 3.84 6.90
CA ALA A 428 23.83 3.21 8.18
C ALA A 428 24.19 4.12 9.37
N LEU A 429 25.35 4.79 9.34
CA LEU A 429 25.72 5.78 10.37
C LEU A 429 24.78 6.99 10.38
N ASN A 430 24.35 7.45 9.21
CA ASN A 430 23.38 8.55 9.15
C ASN A 430 22.03 8.13 9.76
N GLY A 431 21.57 6.90 9.50
CA GLY A 431 20.39 6.33 10.17
C GLY A 431 20.53 6.27 11.69
N LEU A 432 21.67 5.77 12.20
CA LEU A 432 21.98 5.80 13.64
C LEU A 432 21.94 7.21 14.22
N GLY A 433 22.51 8.18 13.50
CA GLY A 433 22.53 9.57 13.92
C GLY A 433 21.12 10.15 14.06
N ILE A 434 20.22 9.83 13.12
CA ILE A 434 18.82 10.28 13.19
C ILE A 434 18.13 9.67 14.41
N VAL A 435 18.26 8.36 14.63
CA VAL A 435 17.65 7.70 15.81
C VAL A 435 18.20 8.29 17.12
N TYR A 436 19.51 8.56 17.21
CA TYR A 436 20.07 9.22 18.39
C TYR A 436 19.56 10.64 18.58
N SER A 437 19.35 11.39 17.49
CA SER A 437 18.77 12.74 17.55
C SER A 437 17.33 12.70 18.04
N GLU A 438 16.51 11.78 17.52
CA GLU A 438 15.12 11.55 17.96
C GLU A 438 15.02 11.15 19.43
N GLN A 439 16.05 10.47 19.97
CA GLN A 439 16.19 10.17 21.40
C GLN A 439 16.76 11.34 22.25
N GLY A 440 17.04 12.51 21.66
CA GLY A 440 17.68 13.65 22.34
C GLY A 440 19.17 13.46 22.65
N ARG A 441 19.83 12.43 22.11
CA ARG A 441 21.24 12.10 22.34
C ARG A 441 22.15 12.82 21.35
N GLN A 442 22.14 14.14 21.42
CA GLN A 442 22.75 15.07 20.46
C GLN A 442 24.25 14.78 20.17
N LEU A 443 25.06 14.53 21.21
CA LEU A 443 26.50 14.24 21.01
C LEU A 443 26.75 12.97 20.19
N LYS A 444 25.95 11.93 20.40
CA LYS A 444 26.07 10.68 19.65
C LYS A 444 25.54 10.84 18.23
N ALA A 445 24.48 11.62 18.05
CA ALA A 445 23.97 11.96 16.72
C ALA A 445 25.03 12.68 15.89
N GLU A 446 25.66 13.71 16.47
CA GLU A 446 26.74 14.45 15.82
C GLU A 446 27.92 13.55 15.43
N GLU A 447 28.40 12.71 16.34
CA GLU A 447 29.49 11.77 16.04
C GLU A 447 29.15 10.89 14.83
N CYS A 448 27.93 10.34 14.80
CA CYS A 448 27.43 9.52 13.71
C CYS A 448 27.40 10.30 12.38
N PHE A 449 26.83 11.51 12.37
CA PHE A 449 26.75 12.35 11.17
C PHE A 449 28.14 12.78 10.66
N GLN A 450 29.05 13.16 11.56
CA GLN A 450 30.42 13.51 11.20
C GLN A 450 31.17 12.31 10.60
N ARG A 451 31.00 11.11 11.18
CA ARG A 451 31.59 9.88 10.65
C ARG A 451 30.98 9.51 9.29
N ALA A 452 29.66 9.60 9.12
CA ALA A 452 28.99 9.40 7.83
C ALA A 452 29.55 10.35 6.77
N MET A 453 29.67 11.65 7.07
CA MET A 453 30.25 12.65 6.18
C MET A 453 31.71 12.34 5.79
N LYS A 454 32.52 11.82 6.73
CA LYS A 454 33.90 11.39 6.45
C LYS A 454 33.94 10.21 5.48
N LEU A 455 33.00 9.27 5.59
CA LEU A 455 32.90 8.14 4.67
C LEU A 455 32.44 8.60 3.29
N TYR A 456 31.37 9.40 3.21
CA TYR A 456 30.87 9.92 1.94
C TYR A 456 31.92 10.70 1.15
N LYS A 457 32.70 11.56 1.80
CA LYS A 457 33.81 12.30 1.16
C LYS A 457 34.85 11.39 0.51
N LYS A 458 35.01 10.16 0.99
CA LYS A 458 35.97 9.18 0.46
C LYS A 458 35.39 8.31 -0.65
N SER A 459 34.06 8.19 -0.75
CA SER A 459 33.44 7.11 -1.52
C SER A 459 32.38 7.52 -2.52
N ILE A 460 31.80 8.73 -2.43
CA ILE A 460 30.76 9.18 -3.36
C ILE A 460 31.03 10.62 -3.87
N PRO A 461 30.51 11.00 -5.04
CA PRO A 461 30.65 12.35 -5.57
C PRO A 461 30.12 13.42 -4.60
N LYS A 462 30.75 14.60 -4.57
CA LYS A 462 30.35 15.72 -3.69
C LYS A 462 28.90 16.18 -3.90
N LYS A 463 28.33 15.91 -5.07
CA LYS A 463 26.94 16.23 -5.45
C LYS A 463 25.96 15.08 -5.21
N HIS A 464 26.35 14.01 -4.53
CA HIS A 464 25.43 12.92 -4.22
C HIS A 464 24.40 13.34 -3.16
N VAL A 465 23.17 12.84 -3.28
CA VAL A 465 22.03 13.21 -2.41
C VAL A 465 22.25 12.85 -0.93
N ASP A 466 23.01 11.79 -0.64
CA ASP A 466 23.37 11.42 0.74
C ASP A 466 24.30 12.45 1.40
N VAL A 467 25.13 13.15 0.62
CA VAL A 467 25.96 14.26 1.13
C VAL A 467 25.05 15.41 1.58
N ALA A 468 24.01 15.71 0.80
CA ALA A 468 23.02 16.72 1.18
C ALA A 468 22.26 16.33 2.45
N GLY A 469 21.84 15.07 2.58
CA GLY A 469 21.19 14.55 3.80
C GLY A 469 22.07 14.70 5.04
N ALA A 470 23.35 14.33 4.95
CA ALA A 470 24.28 14.51 6.07
C ALA A 470 24.59 15.99 6.38
N LEU A 471 24.61 16.87 5.36
CA LEU A 471 24.73 18.32 5.58
C LEU A 471 23.51 18.89 6.31
N ILE A 472 22.30 18.45 5.96
CA ILE A 472 21.07 18.85 6.64
C ILE A 472 21.14 18.43 8.11
N ASN A 473 21.45 17.16 8.37
CA ASN A 473 21.53 16.65 9.74
C ASN A 473 22.60 17.38 10.58
N LEU A 474 23.79 17.64 10.02
CA LEU A 474 24.81 18.44 10.69
C LEU A 474 24.37 19.89 10.90
N GLY A 475 23.66 20.48 9.95
CA GLY A 475 23.08 21.82 10.10
C GLY A 475 22.05 21.89 11.21
N THR A 476 21.28 20.82 11.44
CA THR A 476 20.34 20.74 12.55
C THR A 476 21.07 20.72 13.89
N ILE A 477 22.18 19.98 14.00
CA ILE A 477 23.04 20.01 15.19
C ILE A 477 23.58 21.43 15.45
N ASP A 478 24.00 22.15 14.41
CA ASP A 478 24.47 23.53 14.57
C ASP A 478 23.35 24.47 15.01
N CYS A 479 22.16 24.31 14.45
CA CYS A 479 20.97 25.07 14.85
C CYS A 479 20.62 24.83 16.33
N ASP A 480 20.63 23.58 16.78
CA ASP A 480 20.39 23.21 18.18
C ASP A 480 21.44 23.82 19.14
N ARG A 481 22.64 24.09 18.62
CA ARG A 481 23.73 24.78 19.33
C ARG A 481 23.71 26.30 19.17
N GLN A 482 22.70 26.86 18.51
CA GLN A 482 22.59 28.29 18.20
C GLN A 482 23.70 28.82 17.27
N HIS A 483 24.39 27.93 16.55
CA HIS A 483 25.35 28.25 15.48
C HIS A 483 24.61 28.45 14.15
N TYR A 484 23.75 29.47 14.10
CA TYR A 484 22.80 29.67 13.02
C TYR A 484 23.47 29.92 11.65
N ASP A 485 24.57 30.67 11.61
CA ASP A 485 25.29 30.96 10.36
C ASP A 485 25.88 29.68 9.75
N GLU A 486 26.47 28.81 10.57
CA GLU A 486 27.00 27.52 10.15
C GLU A 486 25.90 26.60 9.62
N ALA A 487 24.72 26.61 10.27
CA ALA A 487 23.54 25.86 9.84
C ALA A 487 23.05 26.34 8.47
N VAL A 488 22.90 27.66 8.28
CA VAL A 488 22.48 28.28 7.01
C VAL A 488 23.43 27.89 5.87
N VAL A 489 24.75 27.93 6.12
CA VAL A 489 25.75 27.52 5.11
C VAL A 489 25.57 26.05 4.70
N LYS A 490 25.30 25.15 5.66
CA LYS A 490 25.09 23.73 5.38
C LYS A 490 23.78 23.48 4.62
N TYR A 491 22.68 24.11 5.01
CA TYR A 491 21.40 23.96 4.30
C TYR A 491 21.45 24.53 2.89
N ARG A 492 22.10 25.68 2.67
CA ARG A 492 22.30 26.23 1.31
C ARG A 492 23.14 25.32 0.43
N LYS A 493 24.16 24.64 0.99
CA LYS A 493 24.94 23.63 0.26
C LYS A 493 24.09 22.41 -0.09
N ALA A 494 23.30 21.91 0.86
CA ALA A 494 22.38 20.79 0.63
C ALA A 494 21.36 21.11 -0.47
N LYS A 495 20.77 22.32 -0.43
CA LYS A 495 19.86 22.82 -1.47
C LYS A 495 20.51 22.78 -2.85
N LYS A 496 21.72 23.35 -3.02
CA LYS A 496 22.44 23.33 -4.30
C LYS A 496 22.70 21.91 -4.81
N ILE A 497 22.93 20.95 -3.92
CA ILE A 497 23.09 19.55 -4.29
C ILE A 497 21.78 18.99 -4.82
N TYR A 498 20.66 19.17 -4.10
CA TYR A 498 19.35 18.73 -4.55
C TYR A 498 18.95 19.37 -5.88
N ASP A 499 19.10 20.70 -6.03
CA ASP A 499 18.84 21.44 -7.27
C ASP A 499 19.59 20.85 -8.48
N SER A 500 20.80 20.29 -8.27
CA SER A 500 21.62 19.74 -9.34
C SER A 500 21.46 18.24 -9.59
N SER A 501 20.87 17.51 -8.64
CA SER A 501 20.90 16.03 -8.60
C SER A 501 19.51 15.41 -8.62
N LEU A 502 18.46 16.19 -8.40
CA LEU A 502 17.07 15.72 -8.34
C LEU A 502 16.21 16.42 -9.40
N PRO A 503 15.17 15.75 -9.94
CA PRO A 503 14.16 16.39 -10.78
C PRO A 503 13.52 17.63 -10.12
N PRO A 504 13.07 18.65 -10.87
CA PRO A 504 12.53 19.90 -10.30
C PRO A 504 11.33 19.73 -9.36
N ASP A 505 10.55 18.69 -9.59
CA ASP A 505 9.33 18.30 -8.85
C ASP A 505 9.62 17.30 -7.72
N HIS A 506 10.87 17.18 -7.29
CA HIS A 506 11.24 16.25 -6.22
C HIS A 506 10.92 16.84 -4.83
N PRO A 507 10.22 16.12 -3.93
CA PRO A 507 9.80 16.65 -2.62
C PRO A 507 10.96 17.08 -1.70
N ASN A 508 12.13 16.43 -1.79
CA ASN A 508 13.35 16.84 -1.07
C ASN A 508 13.81 18.30 -1.32
N HIS A 509 13.36 18.98 -2.39
CA HIS A 509 13.65 20.40 -2.58
C HIS A 509 13.08 21.28 -1.46
N ALA A 510 12.00 20.83 -0.80
CA ALA A 510 11.41 21.51 0.33
C ALA A 510 12.22 21.32 1.64
N VAL A 511 13.01 20.26 1.77
CA VAL A 511 13.66 19.91 3.05
C VAL A 511 14.67 20.98 3.52
N PRO A 512 15.60 21.47 2.69
CA PRO A 512 16.48 22.57 3.11
C PRO A 512 15.71 23.86 3.42
N ARG A 513 14.58 24.11 2.76
CA ARG A 513 13.74 25.30 2.94
C ARG A 513 13.07 25.29 4.32
N VAL A 514 12.43 24.19 4.69
CA VAL A 514 11.86 24.03 6.05
C VAL A 514 12.93 24.21 7.12
N ASN A 515 14.12 23.62 6.93
CA ASN A 515 15.19 23.76 7.91
C ASN A 515 15.79 25.17 7.99
N LEU A 516 15.87 25.90 6.86
CA LEU A 516 16.23 27.32 6.87
C LEU A 516 15.17 28.14 7.62
N GLY A 517 13.89 27.86 7.39
CA GLY A 517 12.78 28.45 8.16
C GLY A 517 12.92 28.21 9.66
N ASN A 518 13.27 26.99 10.08
CA ASN A 518 13.50 26.65 11.49
C ASN A 518 14.64 27.47 12.10
N VAL A 519 15.75 27.65 11.34
CA VAL A 519 16.87 28.49 11.80
C VAL A 519 16.42 29.94 11.98
N TYR A 520 15.70 30.50 11.01
CA TYR A 520 15.22 31.89 11.11
C TYR A 520 14.19 32.06 12.24
N LEU A 521 13.33 31.07 12.46
CA LEU A 521 12.40 31.04 13.59
C LEU A 521 13.15 31.06 14.93
N ALA A 522 14.17 30.20 15.09
CA ALA A 522 15.00 30.15 16.29
C ALA A 522 15.83 31.43 16.51
N ALA A 523 16.26 32.06 15.41
CA ALA A 523 16.93 33.37 15.40
C ALA A 523 15.96 34.56 15.57
N LYS A 524 14.65 34.30 15.72
CA LYS A 524 13.57 35.30 15.85
C LYS A 524 13.39 36.22 14.63
N ASP A 525 13.88 35.81 13.47
CA ASP A 525 13.60 36.46 12.18
C ASP A 525 12.35 35.81 11.56
N TYR A 526 11.19 36.10 12.15
CA TYR A 526 9.92 35.47 11.79
C TYR A 526 9.50 35.75 10.35
N SER A 527 9.86 36.92 9.80
CA SER A 527 9.58 37.27 8.40
C SER A 527 10.30 36.32 7.43
N LYS A 528 11.60 36.11 7.61
CA LYS A 528 12.34 35.16 6.77
C LYS A 528 11.92 33.71 7.00
N ALA A 529 11.50 33.38 8.22
CA ALA A 529 10.94 32.06 8.51
C ALA A 529 9.69 31.79 7.67
N CYS A 530 8.74 32.74 7.64
CA CYS A 530 7.55 32.66 6.80
C CYS A 530 7.89 32.49 5.31
N GLU A 531 8.79 33.32 4.77
CA GLU A 531 9.21 33.23 3.36
C GLU A 531 9.73 31.83 2.99
N GLU A 532 10.62 31.28 3.83
CA GLU A 532 11.19 29.95 3.57
C GLU A 532 10.15 28.83 3.70
N TYR A 533 9.24 28.91 4.67
CA TYR A 533 8.17 27.93 4.83
C TYR A 533 7.11 28.02 3.73
N GLU A 534 6.75 29.21 3.24
CA GLU A 534 5.79 29.36 2.12
C GLU A 534 6.35 28.75 0.83
N ILE A 535 7.64 28.97 0.55
CA ILE A 535 8.32 28.32 -0.58
C ILE A 535 8.34 26.80 -0.39
N ALA A 536 8.64 26.33 0.82
CA ALA A 536 8.61 24.90 1.13
C ALA A 536 7.21 24.30 0.94
N LEU A 537 6.16 24.99 1.43
CA LEU A 537 4.77 24.57 1.32
C LEU A 537 4.35 24.47 -0.15
N LYS A 538 4.72 25.46 -0.99
CA LYS A 538 4.44 25.43 -2.43
C LYS A 538 5.11 24.25 -3.12
N LEU A 539 6.39 24.00 -2.82
CA LEU A 539 7.11 22.84 -3.36
C LEU A 539 6.47 21.53 -2.90
N GLN A 540 6.06 21.45 -1.63
CA GLN A 540 5.37 20.29 -1.08
C GLN A 540 4.02 20.09 -1.74
N GLN A 541 3.18 21.12 -1.89
CA GLN A 541 1.87 21.00 -2.55
C GLN A 541 1.97 20.63 -4.03
N GLN A 542 3.08 20.99 -4.69
CA GLN A 542 3.35 20.56 -6.07
C GLN A 542 3.82 19.10 -6.15
N SER A 543 4.41 18.58 -5.07
CA SER A 543 5.20 17.33 -5.08
C SER A 543 4.79 16.35 -3.98
N LEU A 544 3.67 16.56 -3.29
CA LEU A 544 3.10 15.76 -2.18
C LEU A 544 1.56 15.98 -2.14
N PRO A 545 0.76 14.95 -1.80
CA PRO A 545 -0.68 15.02 -1.60
C PRO A 545 -1.02 16.04 -0.55
N ASN A 546 -2.24 16.56 -0.67
CA ASN A 546 -2.72 17.63 0.19
C ASN A 546 -2.76 17.24 1.67
N ASP A 547 -2.84 15.94 1.99
CA ASP A 547 -2.82 15.39 3.34
C ASP A 547 -1.47 14.80 3.77
N HIS A 548 -0.39 15.03 3.04
CA HIS A 548 0.91 14.50 3.43
C HIS A 548 1.39 15.12 4.77
N PRO A 549 1.88 14.34 5.76
CA PRO A 549 2.34 14.83 7.07
C PRO A 549 3.36 15.98 7.06
N ASN A 550 4.29 16.00 6.09
CA ASN A 550 5.19 17.13 5.85
C ASN A 550 4.48 18.47 5.61
N ILE A 551 3.32 18.46 4.92
CA ILE A 551 2.52 19.67 4.71
C ILE A 551 1.97 20.16 6.05
N ALA A 552 1.40 19.26 6.86
CA ALA A 552 0.92 19.59 8.22
C ALA A 552 2.02 20.22 9.07
N ARG A 553 3.24 19.66 9.05
CA ARG A 553 4.38 20.22 9.78
C ARG A 553 4.78 21.61 9.29
N THR A 554 4.84 21.83 7.98
CA THR A 554 5.18 23.15 7.42
C THR A 554 4.10 24.19 7.75
N LEU A 555 2.82 23.81 7.66
CA LEU A 555 1.69 24.65 8.05
C LEU A 555 1.73 24.99 9.55
N HIS A 556 2.03 24.03 10.41
CA HIS A 556 2.21 24.25 11.85
C HIS A 556 3.35 25.25 12.13
N ASN A 557 4.48 25.10 11.45
CA ASN A 557 5.60 26.04 11.58
C ASN A 557 5.26 27.44 11.04
N LEU A 558 4.49 27.53 9.95
CA LEU A 558 3.94 28.80 9.45
C LEU A 558 3.01 29.44 10.48
N ALA A 559 2.13 28.67 11.11
CA ALA A 559 1.24 29.17 12.15
C ALA A 559 2.04 29.79 13.29
N ILE A 560 3.08 29.11 13.79
CA ILE A 560 3.97 29.64 14.85
C ILE A 560 4.63 30.96 14.41
N ALA A 561 5.20 31.00 13.20
CA ALA A 561 5.86 32.20 12.69
C ALA A 561 4.90 33.38 12.53
N GLN A 562 3.69 33.12 12.01
CA GLN A 562 2.64 34.13 11.83
C GLN A 562 2.08 34.64 13.16
N THR A 563 1.94 33.78 14.17
CA THR A 563 1.57 34.20 15.54
C THR A 563 2.59 35.20 16.08
N HIS A 564 3.88 34.94 15.93
CA HIS A 564 4.93 35.88 16.36
C HIS A 564 4.96 37.19 15.56
N LEU A 565 4.44 37.21 14.33
CA LEU A 565 4.26 38.42 13.53
C LEU A 565 2.96 39.18 13.87
N GLY A 566 2.09 38.62 14.72
CA GLY A 566 0.79 39.20 15.08
C GLY A 566 -0.35 38.89 14.09
N ASN A 567 -0.12 38.03 13.09
CA ASN A 567 -1.10 37.65 12.08
C ASN A 567 -1.96 36.47 12.55
N ILE A 568 -2.70 36.66 13.63
CA ILE A 568 -3.40 35.59 14.37
C ILE A 568 -4.41 34.82 13.51
N GLU A 569 -5.21 35.52 12.70
CA GLU A 569 -6.23 34.87 11.87
C GLU A 569 -5.62 33.94 10.81
N GLN A 570 -4.52 34.36 10.18
CA GLN A 570 -3.80 33.52 9.23
C GLN A 570 -3.13 32.32 9.92
N ALA A 571 -2.59 32.53 11.12
CA ALA A 571 -2.02 31.46 11.93
C ALA A 571 -3.07 30.40 12.30
N LYS A 572 -4.29 30.81 12.69
CA LYS A 572 -5.41 29.90 12.96
C LYS A 572 -5.76 29.05 11.74
N GLN A 573 -5.90 29.66 10.56
CA GLN A 573 -6.19 28.93 9.32
C GLN A 573 -5.13 27.88 8.98
N TYR A 574 -3.85 28.22 9.13
CA TYR A 574 -2.77 27.25 8.93
C TYR A 574 -2.81 26.12 9.96
N LEU A 575 -3.11 26.43 11.21
CA LEU A 575 -3.17 25.45 12.29
C LEU A 575 -4.35 24.49 12.15
N GLU A 576 -5.53 24.98 11.77
CA GLU A 576 -6.72 24.17 11.47
C GLU A 576 -6.44 23.18 10.35
N ARG A 577 -5.86 23.66 9.25
CA ARG A 577 -5.48 22.79 8.13
C ARG A 577 -4.39 21.79 8.51
N ALA A 578 -3.42 22.19 9.35
CA ALA A 578 -2.39 21.27 9.85
C ALA A 578 -3.01 20.17 10.73
N GLU A 579 -3.99 20.52 11.57
CA GLU A 579 -4.71 19.59 12.44
C GLU A 579 -5.57 18.60 11.64
N GLU A 580 -6.32 19.09 10.65
CA GLU A 580 -7.12 18.26 9.74
C GLU A 580 -6.25 17.18 9.09
N ILE A 581 -5.13 17.59 8.49
CA ILE A 581 -4.19 16.69 7.86
C ILE A 581 -3.59 15.71 8.88
N ALA A 582 -3.12 16.22 10.03
CA ALA A 582 -2.45 15.39 11.02
C ALA A 582 -3.40 14.34 11.64
N ASN A 583 -4.66 14.69 11.90
CA ASN A 583 -5.66 13.76 12.41
C ASN A 583 -6.09 12.74 11.34
N HIS A 584 -6.02 13.08 10.06
CA HIS A 584 -6.34 12.16 8.96
C HIS A 584 -5.27 11.08 8.76
N VAL A 585 -3.98 11.41 8.96
CA VAL A 585 -2.86 10.55 8.51
C VAL A 585 -2.02 9.98 9.64
N LEU A 586 -2.01 10.63 10.81
CA LEU A 586 -1.10 10.27 11.90
C LEU A 586 -1.88 9.73 13.09
N SER A 587 -1.30 8.74 13.78
CA SER A 587 -1.88 8.28 15.04
C SER A 587 -1.99 9.43 16.05
N SER A 588 -2.99 9.37 16.93
CA SER A 588 -3.21 10.39 17.96
C SER A 588 -2.02 10.59 18.91
N LYS A 589 -1.09 9.63 18.97
CA LYS A 589 0.15 9.65 19.77
C LYS A 589 1.35 10.21 19.01
N HIS A 590 1.20 10.56 17.73
CA HIS A 590 2.31 11.06 16.93
C HIS A 590 2.78 12.44 17.45
N PRO A 591 4.10 12.70 17.53
CA PRO A 591 4.63 13.96 18.05
C PRO A 591 4.07 15.20 17.37
N VAL A 592 3.86 15.16 16.04
CA VAL A 592 3.28 16.28 15.27
C VAL A 592 1.86 16.63 15.74
N VAL A 593 1.00 15.62 15.96
CA VAL A 593 -0.37 15.83 16.47
C VAL A 593 -0.32 16.49 17.84
N SER A 594 0.59 16.03 18.71
CA SER A 594 0.76 16.60 20.05
C SER A 594 1.22 18.06 20.00
N SER A 595 2.17 18.39 19.11
CA SER A 595 2.67 19.75 18.93
C SER A 595 1.61 20.71 18.39
N ILE A 596 0.82 20.28 17.39
CA ILE A 596 -0.27 21.08 16.82
C ILE A 596 -1.31 21.41 17.89
N ARG A 597 -1.76 20.40 18.66
CA ARG A 597 -2.71 20.61 19.76
C ARG A 597 -2.19 21.56 20.83
N LYS A 598 -0.91 21.43 21.19
CA LYS A 598 -0.27 22.33 22.16
C LYS A 598 -0.25 23.78 21.65
N THR A 599 0.14 23.99 20.39
CA THR A 599 0.13 25.34 19.80
C THR A 599 -1.27 25.91 19.74
N LYS A 600 -2.29 25.10 19.44
CA LYS A 600 -3.69 25.52 19.41
C LYS A 600 -4.17 25.99 20.77
N ALA A 601 -3.94 25.19 21.81
CA ALA A 601 -4.30 25.54 23.18
C ALA A 601 -3.65 26.87 23.63
N LEU A 602 -2.37 27.08 23.30
CA LEU A 602 -1.68 28.34 23.61
C LEU A 602 -2.30 29.54 22.87
N MET A 603 -2.70 29.37 21.61
CA MET A 603 -3.35 30.45 20.84
C MET A 603 -4.77 30.76 21.32
N GLU A 604 -5.48 29.76 21.87
CA GLU A 604 -6.81 29.93 22.48
C GLU A 604 -6.73 30.61 23.86
N GLU A 605 -5.62 30.42 24.60
CA GLU A 605 -5.36 31.12 25.87
C GLU A 605 -4.96 32.59 25.69
N GLU A 606 -4.38 32.95 24.54
CA GLU A 606 -3.92 34.31 24.21
C GLU A 606 -4.95 35.18 23.47
N SER A 607 -6.09 34.59 23.05
CA SER A 607 -7.20 35.27 22.35
C SER A 607 -8.38 35.58 23.27
#